data_AF-A0A8T8HYR1-F1
#
_entry.id   AF-A0A8T8HYR1-F1
#
_cell.length_a   1.000
_cell.length_b   1.000
_cell.length_c   1.000
_cell.angle_alpha   90.00
_cell.angle_beta   90.00
_cell.angle_gamma   90.00
#
_symmetry.space_group_name_H-M   'P 1'
#
loop_
_entity.id
_entity.type
_entity.pdbx_description
1 polymer ?
#
loop_
_entity_poly.entity_id
_entity_poly.type
_entity_poly.pdbx_seq_one_letter_code
_entity_poly.pdbx_strand_id
1 'polypeptide(L)'
;AQRNRAVVRRVAGLARSTPGRLSLLALLLVVASLVAGAVTAAAVQRRSAALAALADRSEPLAFAAQEVYRAMADADATAAGAFLSGGVGSAALRERYEADVARAAAALAAAAGGNTRSPGLAGPLSTMSGQLPVYTGLVETARTHNRQGNPVGAAYLREASDLMRERLLPAADELYRLETRNARRDLADAASPPWPELAAGLLLLAALVAAQRHLTRRTNRVFNVGLVAASAACVVSLLWVLVASLVVVRGAARGGQDAARLDLLARAGIATLAARGNETLALVARGSGGEYERLYRSASGELGDLLGRAGATRGPGAEAGAQHRRWQEAHERVRAADDEGDFTAAVELALGPGEDGAAVAFGELSSDLAEALELT
;
A
#
# COMPACT_ATOMS: atom_id res chain seq x y z
N ALA A 1 -7.60 -41.97 47.14
CA ALA A 1 -9.01 -41.91 46.70
C ALA A 1 -10.01 -41.37 47.76
N GLN A 2 -9.85 -41.66 49.07
CA GLN A 2 -10.79 -41.22 50.10
C GLN A 2 -10.82 -39.70 50.37
N ARG A 3 -9.70 -38.98 50.17
CA ARG A 3 -9.61 -37.52 50.38
C ARG A 3 -10.46 -36.70 49.39
N ASN A 4 -10.58 -37.14 48.14
CA ASN A 4 -11.45 -36.50 47.14
C ASN A 4 -12.94 -36.70 47.43
N ARG A 5 -13.34 -37.85 48.00
CA ARG A 5 -14.75 -38.11 48.36
C ARG A 5 -15.25 -37.23 49.53
N ALA A 6 -14.36 -36.87 50.46
CA ALA A 6 -14.70 -35.97 51.57
C ALA A 6 -14.91 -34.51 51.12
N VAL A 7 -14.11 -34.05 50.15
CA VAL A 7 -14.28 -32.73 49.52
C VAL A 7 -15.60 -32.69 48.74
N VAL A 8 -15.88 -33.71 47.93
CA VAL A 8 -17.14 -33.81 47.17
C VAL A 8 -18.37 -33.86 48.09
N ARG A 9 -18.31 -34.58 49.22
CA ARG A 9 -19.40 -34.62 50.21
C ARG A 9 -19.58 -33.29 50.97
N ARG A 10 -18.51 -32.57 51.31
CA ARG A 10 -18.61 -31.23 51.92
C ARG A 10 -19.17 -30.19 50.95
N VAL A 11 -18.75 -30.25 49.68
CA VAL A 11 -19.30 -29.41 48.60
C VAL A 11 -20.79 -29.71 48.37
N ALA A 12 -21.19 -30.99 48.40
CA ALA A 12 -22.59 -31.41 48.27
C ALA A 12 -23.47 -31.06 49.51
N GLY A 13 -22.88 -30.99 50.71
CA GLY A 13 -23.56 -30.54 51.93
C GLY A 13 -23.80 -29.02 51.97
N LEU A 14 -22.84 -28.25 51.45
CA LEU A 14 -22.99 -26.79 51.28
C LEU A 14 -24.07 -26.42 50.24
N ALA A 15 -24.32 -27.27 49.24
CA ALA A 15 -25.37 -27.04 48.25
C ALA A 15 -26.82 -27.06 48.82
N ARG A 16 -27.01 -27.60 50.04
CA ARG A 16 -28.32 -27.69 50.72
C ARG A 16 -28.59 -26.61 51.76
N SER A 17 -27.57 -25.86 52.21
CA SER A 17 -27.74 -24.77 53.17
C SER A 17 -27.81 -23.41 52.47
N THR A 18 -28.66 -22.50 52.96
CA THR A 18 -28.83 -21.12 52.46
C THR A 18 -27.50 -20.35 52.31
N PRO A 19 -26.50 -20.51 53.20
CA PRO A 19 -25.18 -19.90 53.04
C PRO A 19 -24.34 -20.50 51.91
N GLY A 20 -24.37 -21.82 51.72
CA GLY A 20 -23.52 -22.47 50.72
C GLY A 20 -23.99 -22.24 49.28
N ARG A 21 -25.31 -22.05 49.06
CA ARG A 21 -25.84 -21.59 47.77
C ARG A 21 -25.36 -20.19 47.38
N LEU A 22 -25.22 -19.28 48.36
CA LEU A 22 -24.68 -17.92 48.12
C LEU A 22 -23.18 -17.96 47.80
N SER A 23 -22.40 -18.78 48.50
CA SER A 23 -20.97 -18.96 48.21
C SER A 23 -20.73 -19.58 46.83
N LEU A 24 -21.59 -20.51 46.40
CA LEU A 24 -21.49 -21.14 45.07
C LEU A 24 -21.83 -20.14 43.95
N LEU A 25 -22.83 -19.28 44.16
CA LEU A 25 -23.19 -18.18 43.25
C LEU A 25 -22.05 -17.13 43.14
N ALA A 26 -21.44 -16.77 44.27
CA ALA A 26 -20.30 -15.86 44.32
C ALA A 26 -19.09 -16.45 43.56
N LEU A 27 -18.77 -17.74 43.79
CA LEU A 27 -17.70 -18.43 43.07
C LEU A 27 -17.96 -18.46 41.55
N LEU A 28 -19.21 -18.73 41.15
CA LEU A 28 -19.59 -18.78 39.74
C LEU A 28 -19.44 -17.41 39.05
N LEU A 29 -19.82 -16.33 39.74
CA LEU A 29 -19.62 -14.96 39.25
C LEU A 29 -18.14 -14.58 39.13
N VAL A 30 -17.31 -14.97 40.10
CA VAL A 30 -15.85 -14.76 40.04
C VAL A 30 -15.24 -15.49 38.84
N VAL A 31 -15.60 -16.76 38.65
CA VAL A 31 -15.13 -17.55 37.50
C VAL A 31 -15.60 -16.93 36.18
N ALA A 32 -16.87 -16.53 36.07
CA ALA A 32 -17.39 -15.88 34.87
C ALA A 32 -16.67 -14.56 34.56
N SER A 33 -16.32 -13.78 35.59
CA SER A 33 -15.58 -12.52 35.46
C SER A 33 -14.14 -12.75 35.00
N LEU A 34 -13.47 -13.78 35.53
CA LEU A 34 -12.12 -14.18 35.11
C LEU A 34 -12.10 -14.68 33.66
N VAL A 35 -13.08 -15.50 33.27
CA VAL A 35 -13.20 -15.97 31.88
C VAL A 35 -13.45 -14.81 30.94
N ALA A 36 -14.37 -13.90 31.28
CA ALA A 36 -14.62 -12.70 30.47
C ALA A 36 -13.35 -11.84 30.33
N GLY A 37 -12.63 -11.60 31.44
CA GLY A 37 -11.36 -10.86 31.44
C GLY A 37 -10.27 -11.54 30.61
N ALA A 38 -10.16 -12.86 30.66
CA ALA A 38 -9.20 -13.61 29.85
C ALA A 38 -9.54 -13.53 28.35
N VAL A 39 -10.83 -13.57 27.99
CA VAL A 39 -11.29 -13.43 26.60
C VAL A 39 -11.01 -12.03 26.07
N THR A 40 -11.30 -10.97 26.82
CA THR A 40 -10.96 -9.60 26.42
C THR A 40 -9.46 -9.35 26.36
N ALA A 41 -8.68 -9.85 27.33
CA ALA A 41 -7.23 -9.74 27.30
C ALA A 41 -6.62 -10.43 26.06
N ALA A 42 -7.07 -11.66 25.76
CA ALA A 42 -6.64 -12.38 24.56
C ALA A 42 -7.05 -11.64 23.27
N ALA A 43 -8.23 -11.04 23.24
CA ALA A 43 -8.69 -10.23 22.11
C ALA A 43 -7.84 -8.98 21.88
N VAL A 44 -7.56 -8.23 22.95
CA VAL A 44 -6.70 -7.05 22.92
C VAL A 44 -5.29 -7.44 22.45
N GLN A 45 -4.74 -8.53 22.99
CA GLN A 45 -3.41 -9.02 22.61
C GLN A 45 -3.32 -9.43 21.13
N ARG A 46 -4.37 -10.08 20.60
CA ARG A 46 -4.45 -10.41 19.17
C ARG A 46 -4.49 -9.14 18.31
N ARG A 47 -5.31 -8.16 18.67
CA ARG A 47 -5.39 -6.89 17.94
C ARG A 47 -4.10 -6.08 18.01
N SER A 48 -3.44 -6.03 19.17
CA SER A 48 -2.13 -5.35 19.30
C SER A 48 -1.05 -6.04 18.48
N ALA A 49 -1.05 -7.38 18.42
CA ALA A 49 -0.11 -8.12 17.59
C ALA A 49 -0.35 -7.90 16.09
N ALA A 50 -1.61 -7.81 15.66
CA ALA A 50 -1.96 -7.50 14.27
C ALA A 50 -1.55 -6.05 13.90
N LEU A 51 -1.85 -5.07 14.75
CA LEU A 51 -1.45 -3.67 14.55
C LEU A 51 0.08 -3.49 14.52
N ALA A 52 0.81 -4.19 15.39
CA ALA A 52 2.28 -4.18 15.37
C ALA A 52 2.85 -4.86 14.11
N ALA A 53 2.18 -5.90 13.60
CA ALA A 53 2.58 -6.52 12.33
C ALA A 53 2.39 -5.59 11.13
N LEU A 54 1.33 -4.78 11.13
CA LEU A 54 1.07 -3.76 10.10
C LEU A 54 2.15 -2.67 10.10
N ALA A 55 2.44 -2.08 11.26
CA ALA A 55 3.39 -0.97 11.40
C ALA A 55 4.85 -1.38 11.15
N ASP A 56 5.29 -2.54 11.67
CA ASP A 56 6.69 -2.94 11.56
C ASP A 56 7.03 -3.62 10.21
N ARG A 57 6.04 -4.13 9.46
CA ARG A 57 6.33 -5.08 8.36
C ARG A 57 5.56 -4.88 7.06
N SER A 58 4.28 -4.48 7.11
CA SER A 58 3.46 -4.36 5.90
C SER A 58 3.68 -3.03 5.17
N GLU A 59 3.85 -1.94 5.91
CA GLU A 59 4.20 -0.62 5.35
C GLU A 59 5.53 -0.63 4.57
N PRO A 60 6.65 -1.17 5.12
CA PRO A 60 7.93 -1.19 4.41
C PRO A 60 7.92 -2.03 3.13
N LEU A 61 7.15 -3.13 3.08
CA LEU A 61 7.10 -4.02 1.91
C LEU A 61 6.25 -3.45 0.77
N ALA A 62 5.11 -2.84 1.09
CA ALA A 62 4.30 -2.15 0.09
C ALA A 62 5.06 -0.95 -0.50
N PHE A 63 5.78 -0.21 0.36
CA PHE A 63 6.68 0.85 -0.07
C PHE A 63 7.80 0.31 -0.97
N ALA A 64 8.47 -0.78 -0.59
CA ALA A 64 9.51 -1.40 -1.41
C ALA A 64 8.98 -1.82 -2.79
N ALA A 65 7.82 -2.48 -2.87
CA ALA A 65 7.24 -2.89 -4.14
C ALA A 65 6.91 -1.70 -5.07
N GLN A 66 6.37 -0.63 -4.48
CA GLN A 66 6.08 0.62 -5.19
C GLN A 66 7.36 1.31 -5.67
N GLU A 67 8.41 1.30 -4.83
CA GLU A 67 9.72 1.85 -5.16
C GLU A 67 10.36 1.11 -6.33
N VAL A 68 10.27 -0.24 -6.37
CA VAL A 68 10.79 -0.99 -7.52
C VAL A 68 10.10 -0.58 -8.81
N TYR A 69 8.76 -0.46 -8.79
CA TYR A 69 8.02 -0.02 -9.98
C TYR A 69 8.51 1.35 -10.45
N ARG A 70 8.51 2.34 -9.56
CA ARG A 70 8.87 3.72 -9.88
C ARG A 70 10.29 3.83 -10.40
N ALA A 71 11.25 3.25 -9.69
CA ALA A 71 12.65 3.30 -10.06
C ALA A 71 12.89 2.61 -11.41
N MET A 72 12.23 1.49 -11.71
CA MET A 72 12.35 0.85 -13.02
C MET A 72 11.73 1.66 -14.16
N ALA A 73 10.55 2.24 -13.93
CA ALA A 73 9.89 3.07 -14.93
C ALA A 73 10.68 4.37 -15.21
N ASP A 74 11.27 4.98 -14.17
CA ASP A 74 12.13 6.16 -14.31
C ASP A 74 13.46 5.83 -14.99
N ALA A 75 14.03 4.66 -14.68
CA ALA A 75 15.23 4.16 -15.36
C ALA A 75 14.98 3.99 -16.87
N ASP A 76 13.85 3.42 -17.29
CA ASP A 76 13.53 3.23 -18.72
C ASP A 76 13.32 4.56 -19.45
N ALA A 77 12.55 5.48 -18.86
CA ALA A 77 12.37 6.82 -19.40
C ALA A 77 13.71 7.59 -19.50
N THR A 78 14.55 7.50 -18.47
CA THR A 78 15.87 8.13 -18.43
C THR A 78 16.83 7.51 -19.44
N ALA A 79 16.81 6.18 -19.62
CA ALA A 79 17.62 5.48 -20.62
C ALA A 79 17.25 5.92 -22.04
N ALA A 80 15.96 6.05 -22.33
CA ALA A 80 15.49 6.54 -23.62
C ALA A 80 15.92 8.00 -23.87
N GLY A 81 15.81 8.87 -22.86
CA GLY A 81 16.25 10.28 -22.96
C GLY A 81 17.76 10.40 -23.17
N ALA A 82 18.54 9.63 -22.42
CA ALA A 82 19.99 9.58 -22.57
C ALA A 82 20.40 9.07 -23.97
N PHE A 83 19.66 8.11 -24.52
CA PHE A 83 19.89 7.63 -25.88
C PHE A 83 19.60 8.73 -26.92
N LEU A 84 18.47 9.42 -26.79
CA LEU A 84 18.04 10.44 -27.74
C LEU A 84 19.01 11.64 -27.82
N SER A 85 19.67 11.98 -26.71
CA SER A 85 20.70 13.03 -26.65
C SER A 85 22.03 12.72 -27.39
N GLY A 86 22.08 11.65 -28.20
CA GLY A 86 23.19 11.41 -29.14
C GLY A 86 24.41 10.68 -28.55
N GLY A 87 24.23 9.88 -27.49
CA GLY A 87 25.27 8.99 -26.94
C GLY A 87 26.36 9.70 -26.13
N VAL A 88 26.50 11.01 -26.30
CA VAL A 88 27.31 11.93 -25.48
C VAL A 88 26.44 12.59 -24.38
N GLY A 89 25.20 12.12 -24.22
CA GLY A 89 24.21 12.56 -23.24
C GLY A 89 24.70 12.65 -21.80
N SER A 90 24.32 13.76 -21.16
CA SER A 90 24.82 14.27 -19.88
C SER A 90 25.15 13.20 -18.83
N ALA A 91 26.31 13.35 -18.17
CA ALA A 91 26.69 12.55 -17.01
C ALA A 91 25.56 12.47 -15.95
N ALA A 92 24.73 13.51 -15.86
CA ALA A 92 23.56 13.57 -14.99
C ALA A 92 22.47 12.53 -15.34
N LEU A 93 22.06 12.38 -16.61
CA LEU A 93 21.08 11.35 -16.99
C LEU A 93 21.63 9.93 -16.76
N ARG A 94 22.95 9.77 -16.95
CA ARG A 94 23.62 8.50 -16.67
C ARG A 94 23.60 8.16 -15.19
N GLU A 95 23.97 9.13 -14.35
CA GLU A 95 23.96 8.98 -12.90
C GLU A 95 22.55 8.70 -12.38
N ARG A 96 21.53 9.38 -12.92
CA ARG A 96 20.13 9.12 -12.59
C ARG A 96 19.71 7.69 -12.94
N TYR A 97 19.98 7.22 -14.16
CA TYR A 97 19.69 5.85 -14.56
C TYR A 97 20.37 4.82 -13.64
N GLU A 98 21.66 5.01 -13.33
CA GLU A 98 22.40 4.09 -12.46
C GLU A 98 21.83 4.10 -11.02
N ALA A 99 21.47 5.28 -10.51
CA ALA A 99 20.83 5.43 -9.21
C ALA A 99 19.46 4.74 -9.16
N ASP A 100 18.65 4.86 -10.21
CA ASP A 100 17.34 4.23 -10.29
C ASP A 100 17.45 2.70 -10.36
N VAL A 101 18.36 2.18 -11.17
CA VAL A 101 18.65 0.73 -11.21
C VAL A 101 19.12 0.21 -9.85
N ALA A 102 20.00 0.95 -9.16
CA ALA A 102 20.46 0.59 -7.83
C ALA A 102 19.31 0.62 -6.80
N ARG A 103 18.43 1.62 -6.87
CA ARG A 103 17.27 1.76 -5.99
C ARG A 103 16.27 0.63 -6.21
N ALA A 104 15.98 0.29 -7.47
CA ALA A 104 15.15 -0.86 -7.84
C ALA A 104 15.74 -2.19 -7.32
N ALA A 105 17.04 -2.40 -7.49
CA ALA A 105 17.71 -3.61 -7.00
C ALA A 105 17.69 -3.72 -5.47
N ALA A 106 17.92 -2.63 -4.75
CA ALA A 106 17.86 -2.58 -3.30
C ALA A 106 16.44 -2.85 -2.77
N ALA A 107 15.42 -2.22 -3.38
CA ALA A 107 14.03 -2.44 -3.02
C ALA A 107 13.57 -3.89 -3.35
N LEU A 108 14.04 -4.46 -4.45
CA LEU A 108 13.79 -5.86 -4.79
C LEU A 108 14.41 -6.82 -3.77
N ALA A 109 15.64 -6.55 -3.31
CA ALA A 109 16.29 -7.34 -2.26
C ALA A 109 15.54 -7.25 -0.92
N ALA A 110 15.05 -6.06 -0.55
CA ALA A 110 14.21 -5.87 0.64
C ALA A 110 12.90 -6.67 0.54
N ALA A 111 12.22 -6.61 -0.61
CA ALA A 111 11.01 -7.38 -0.87
C ALA A 111 11.27 -8.90 -0.85
N ALA A 112 12.39 -9.36 -1.40
CA ALA A 112 12.79 -10.76 -1.38
C ALA A 112 13.06 -11.28 0.04
N GLY A 113 13.61 -10.45 0.94
CA GLY A 113 13.76 -10.77 2.36
C GLY A 113 12.42 -11.01 3.08
N GLY A 114 11.34 -10.37 2.62
CA GLY A 114 9.97 -10.54 3.12
C GLY A 114 9.21 -11.76 2.58
N ASN A 115 9.70 -12.40 1.51
CA ASN A 115 9.03 -13.47 0.73
C ASN A 115 8.69 -14.75 1.52
N THR A 116 9.16 -14.90 2.76
CA THR A 116 8.99 -16.14 3.55
C THR A 116 7.54 -16.50 3.91
N ARG A 117 6.55 -15.62 3.71
CA ARG A 117 5.14 -15.87 4.08
C ARG A 117 4.15 -16.07 2.93
N SER A 118 4.47 -15.65 1.70
CA SER A 118 3.50 -15.63 0.61
C SER A 118 4.06 -16.32 -0.63
N PRO A 119 3.72 -17.61 -0.86
CA PRO A 119 4.14 -18.35 -2.05
C PRO A 119 3.85 -17.64 -3.38
N GLY A 120 2.83 -16.77 -3.39
CA GLY A 120 2.43 -15.97 -4.56
C GLY A 120 3.43 -14.88 -4.96
N LEU A 121 4.33 -14.43 -4.07
CA LEU A 121 5.30 -13.37 -4.38
C LEU A 121 6.53 -13.91 -5.13
N ALA A 122 6.78 -15.22 -5.06
CA ALA A 122 7.95 -15.85 -5.66
C ALA A 122 8.00 -15.69 -7.19
N GLY A 123 6.84 -15.71 -7.87
CA GLY A 123 6.75 -15.55 -9.32
C GLY A 123 7.20 -14.17 -9.81
N PRO A 124 6.58 -13.07 -9.34
CA PRO A 124 7.00 -11.71 -9.65
C PRO A 124 8.48 -11.44 -9.30
N LEU A 125 8.90 -11.81 -8.09
CA LEU A 125 10.28 -11.63 -7.64
C LEU A 125 11.29 -12.37 -8.52
N SER A 126 10.99 -13.62 -8.90
CA SER A 126 11.85 -14.40 -9.79
C SER A 126 11.92 -13.81 -11.19
N THR A 127 10.80 -13.30 -11.72
CA THR A 127 10.76 -12.63 -13.02
C THR A 127 11.64 -11.39 -13.00
N MET A 128 11.49 -10.54 -12.00
CA MET A 128 12.25 -9.29 -11.88
C MET A 128 13.74 -9.56 -11.66
N SER A 129 14.08 -10.50 -10.78
CA SER A 129 15.48 -10.87 -10.50
C SER A 129 16.17 -11.48 -11.73
N GLY A 130 15.44 -12.21 -12.57
CA GLY A 130 15.98 -12.81 -13.79
C GLY A 130 16.07 -11.85 -14.97
N GLN A 131 15.13 -10.92 -15.11
CA GLN A 131 15.03 -10.03 -16.28
C GLN A 131 15.76 -8.69 -16.08
N LEU A 132 15.94 -8.21 -14.84
CA LEU A 132 16.65 -6.95 -14.57
C LEU A 132 18.09 -6.93 -15.14
N PRO A 133 18.91 -8.00 -14.99
CA PRO A 133 20.22 -8.04 -15.63
C PRO A 133 20.18 -8.06 -17.17
N VAL A 134 19.15 -8.67 -17.76
CA VAL A 134 18.96 -8.70 -19.21
C VAL A 134 18.65 -7.29 -19.73
N TYR A 135 17.71 -6.61 -19.06
CA TYR A 135 17.37 -5.21 -19.32
C TYR A 135 18.60 -4.30 -19.27
N THR A 136 19.37 -4.34 -18.18
CA THR A 136 20.55 -3.48 -18.06
C THR A 136 21.61 -3.80 -19.12
N GLY A 137 21.79 -5.07 -19.47
CA GLY A 137 22.67 -5.49 -20.56
C GLY A 137 22.24 -4.96 -21.93
N LEU A 138 20.94 -4.95 -22.24
CA LEU A 138 20.40 -4.39 -23.48
C LEU A 138 20.59 -2.86 -23.53
N VAL A 139 20.33 -2.15 -22.43
CA VAL A 139 20.56 -0.70 -22.33
C VAL A 139 22.03 -0.34 -22.54
N GLU A 140 22.96 -1.07 -21.92
CA GLU A 140 24.40 -0.83 -22.13
C GLU A 140 24.85 -1.12 -23.57
N THR A 141 24.28 -2.15 -24.18
CA THR A 141 24.54 -2.49 -25.59
C THR A 141 24.03 -1.38 -26.51
N ALA A 142 22.79 -0.92 -26.28
CA ALA A 142 22.20 0.21 -26.98
C ALA A 142 23.08 1.46 -26.86
N ARG A 143 23.51 1.79 -25.64
CA ARG A 143 24.37 2.95 -25.35
C ARG A 143 25.73 2.86 -26.05
N THR A 144 26.34 1.68 -26.08
CA THR A 144 27.63 1.47 -26.74
C THR A 144 27.52 1.68 -28.25
N HIS A 145 26.47 1.17 -28.87
CA HIS A 145 26.20 1.44 -30.29
C HIS A 145 25.82 2.89 -30.56
N ASN A 146 25.07 3.53 -29.66
CA ASN A 146 24.71 4.94 -29.79
C ASN A 146 25.95 5.84 -29.78
N ARG A 147 26.92 5.58 -28.91
CA ARG A 147 28.22 6.28 -28.87
C ARG A 147 29.04 6.11 -30.16
N GLN A 148 28.84 5.01 -30.88
CA GLN A 148 29.47 4.74 -32.16
C GLN A 148 28.66 5.28 -33.35
N GLY A 149 27.51 5.91 -33.11
CA GLY A 149 26.60 6.36 -34.16
C GLY A 149 25.91 5.22 -34.92
N ASN A 150 25.94 4.00 -34.40
CA ASN A 150 25.37 2.83 -35.08
C ASN A 150 23.84 2.78 -34.84
N PRO A 151 23.01 2.78 -35.91
CA PRO A 151 21.55 2.77 -35.79
C PRO A 151 21.01 1.51 -35.08
N VAL A 152 21.76 0.41 -35.03
CA VAL A 152 21.35 -0.80 -34.29
C VAL A 152 21.15 -0.53 -32.78
N GLY A 153 21.78 0.51 -32.23
CA GLY A 153 21.59 0.89 -30.84
C GLY A 153 20.12 1.19 -30.50
N ALA A 154 19.37 1.77 -31.43
CA ALA A 154 17.96 2.09 -31.23
C ALA A 154 17.12 0.80 -31.16
N ALA A 155 17.49 -0.25 -31.88
CA ALA A 155 16.81 -1.55 -31.80
C ALA A 155 17.02 -2.21 -30.44
N TYR A 156 18.26 -2.19 -29.91
CA TYR A 156 18.53 -2.72 -28.56
C TYR A 156 17.83 -1.94 -27.46
N LEU A 157 17.71 -0.62 -27.59
CA LEU A 157 16.95 0.17 -26.62
C LEU A 157 15.46 -0.19 -26.66
N ARG A 158 14.88 -0.30 -27.86
CA ARG A 158 13.47 -0.72 -28.00
C ARG A 158 13.22 -2.08 -27.36
N GLU A 159 14.08 -3.06 -27.63
CA GLU A 159 14.01 -4.38 -26.99
C GLU A 159 14.09 -4.28 -25.45
N ALA A 160 14.98 -3.43 -24.93
CA ALA A 160 15.07 -3.20 -23.49
C ALA A 160 13.77 -2.63 -22.91
N SER A 161 13.21 -1.61 -23.56
CA SER A 161 11.96 -0.98 -23.12
C SER A 161 10.75 -1.89 -23.31
N ASP A 162 10.74 -2.75 -24.33
CA ASP A 162 9.71 -3.77 -24.53
C ASP A 162 9.77 -4.79 -23.38
N LEU A 163 10.98 -5.27 -23.02
CA LEU A 163 11.18 -6.12 -21.85
C LEU A 163 10.72 -5.44 -20.55
N MET A 164 10.99 -4.14 -20.40
CA MET A 164 10.53 -3.36 -19.25
C MET A 164 9.00 -3.35 -19.16
N ARG A 165 8.33 -2.98 -20.25
CA ARG A 165 6.87 -2.81 -20.29
C ARG A 165 6.10 -4.12 -20.25
N GLU A 166 6.60 -5.18 -20.88
CA GLU A 166 5.88 -6.45 -21.00
C GLU A 166 6.16 -7.41 -19.84
N ARG A 167 7.30 -7.30 -19.16
CA ARG A 167 7.72 -8.25 -18.12
C ARG A 167 7.97 -7.59 -16.77
N LEU A 168 8.84 -6.59 -16.71
CA LEU A 168 9.32 -6.04 -15.44
C LEU A 168 8.26 -5.20 -14.74
N LEU A 169 7.63 -4.24 -15.41
CA LEU A 169 6.59 -3.39 -14.82
C LEU A 169 5.33 -4.19 -14.43
N PRO A 170 4.81 -5.13 -15.24
CA PRO A 170 3.70 -5.98 -14.82
C PRO A 170 4.02 -6.85 -13.61
N ALA A 171 5.25 -7.39 -13.53
CA ALA A 171 5.67 -8.15 -12.34
C ALA A 171 5.75 -7.24 -11.09
N ALA A 172 6.25 -6.01 -11.24
CA ALA A 172 6.29 -5.05 -10.14
C ALA A 172 4.88 -4.64 -9.67
N ASP A 173 3.94 -4.42 -10.60
CA ASP A 173 2.53 -4.13 -10.27
C ASP A 173 1.84 -5.34 -9.61
N GLU A 174 2.13 -6.57 -10.06
CA GLU A 174 1.63 -7.77 -9.41
C GLU A 174 2.16 -7.89 -7.97
N LEU A 175 3.45 -7.64 -7.77
CA LEU A 175 4.08 -7.61 -6.45
C LEU A 175 3.40 -6.59 -5.52
N TYR A 176 3.23 -5.36 -6.01
CA TYR A 176 2.54 -4.28 -5.28
C TYR A 176 1.10 -4.65 -4.93
N ARG A 177 0.33 -5.22 -5.86
CA ARG A 177 -1.06 -5.61 -5.63
C ARG A 177 -1.19 -6.77 -4.67
N LEU A 178 -0.26 -7.72 -4.67
CA LEU A 178 -0.25 -8.84 -3.73
C LEU A 178 0.06 -8.36 -2.31
N GLU A 179 1.05 -7.49 -2.15
CA GLU A 179 1.38 -6.90 -0.84
C GLU A 179 0.24 -6.02 -0.30
N THR A 180 -0.32 -5.15 -1.14
CA THR A 180 -1.45 -4.30 -0.76
C THR A 180 -2.67 -5.15 -0.36
N ARG A 181 -2.91 -6.28 -1.05
CA ARG A 181 -3.98 -7.24 -0.68
C ARG A 181 -3.70 -7.94 0.64
N ASN A 182 -2.47 -8.34 0.90
CA ASN A 182 -2.08 -8.97 2.17
C ASN A 182 -2.23 -7.99 3.33
N ALA A 183 -1.71 -6.76 3.19
CA ALA A 183 -1.86 -5.69 4.17
C ALA A 183 -3.35 -5.38 4.44
N ARG A 184 -4.20 -5.31 3.40
CA ARG A 184 -5.65 -5.11 3.57
C ARG A 184 -6.34 -6.28 4.26
N ARG A 185 -5.92 -7.53 4.01
CA ARG A 185 -6.45 -8.71 4.71
C ARG A 185 -6.07 -8.69 6.19
N ASP A 186 -4.81 -8.41 6.50
CA ASP A 186 -4.33 -8.29 7.88
C ASP A 186 -5.08 -7.18 8.63
N LEU A 187 -5.35 -6.05 7.96
CA LEU A 187 -6.18 -4.96 8.48
C LEU A 187 -7.63 -5.37 8.68
N ALA A 188 -8.23 -6.11 7.74
CA ALA A 188 -9.61 -6.58 7.82
C ALA A 188 -9.82 -7.63 8.91
N ASP A 189 -8.87 -8.55 9.09
CA ASP A 189 -8.87 -9.53 10.18
C ASP A 189 -8.72 -8.83 11.54
N ALA A 190 -7.87 -7.81 11.64
CA ALA A 190 -7.75 -6.97 12.83
C ALA A 190 -9.02 -6.14 13.12
N ALA A 191 -9.70 -5.68 12.06
CA ALA A 191 -10.91 -4.87 12.11
C ALA A 191 -12.21 -5.69 12.24
N SER A 192 -12.12 -7.03 12.32
CA SER A 192 -13.29 -7.89 12.50
C SER A 192 -14.11 -7.44 13.73
N PRO A 193 -15.42 -7.16 13.56
CA PRO A 193 -16.23 -6.55 14.60
C PRO A 193 -16.30 -7.45 15.84
N PRO A 194 -16.13 -6.92 17.06
CA PRO A 194 -16.05 -7.68 18.30
C PRO A 194 -17.41 -8.23 18.77
N TRP A 195 -18.24 -8.73 17.85
CA TRP A 195 -19.53 -9.37 18.17
C TRP A 195 -19.43 -10.44 19.27
N PRO A 196 -18.45 -11.36 19.28
CA PRO A 196 -18.36 -12.35 20.36
C PRO A 196 -17.98 -11.72 21.72
N GLU A 197 -17.14 -10.68 21.73
CA GLU A 197 -16.75 -9.95 22.95
C GLU A 197 -17.91 -9.12 23.52
N LEU A 198 -18.65 -8.42 22.65
CA LEU A 198 -19.83 -7.66 23.02
C LEU A 198 -20.95 -8.60 23.51
N ALA A 199 -21.18 -9.73 22.84
CA ALA A 199 -22.17 -10.71 23.24
C ALA A 199 -21.82 -11.34 24.60
N ALA A 200 -20.56 -11.72 24.82
CA ALA A 200 -20.10 -12.28 26.10
C ALA A 200 -20.20 -11.25 27.24
N GLY A 201 -19.84 -9.99 27.00
CA GLY A 201 -20.00 -8.90 27.95
C GLY A 201 -21.47 -8.61 28.29
N LEU A 202 -22.36 -8.60 27.29
CA LEU A 202 -23.80 -8.46 27.51
C LEU A 202 -24.38 -9.61 28.34
N LEU A 203 -23.96 -10.85 28.04
CA LEU A 203 -24.36 -12.05 28.78
C LEU A 203 -23.93 -12.00 30.24
N LEU A 204 -22.69 -11.56 30.50
CA LEU A 204 -22.17 -11.39 31.86
C LEU A 204 -22.95 -10.32 32.62
N LEU A 205 -23.28 -9.20 31.95
CA LEU A 205 -24.04 -8.11 32.55
C LEU A 205 -25.48 -8.52 32.86
N ALA A 206 -26.13 -9.27 31.97
CA ALA A 206 -27.43 -9.87 32.21
C ALA A 206 -27.42 -10.85 33.39
N ALA A 207 -26.37 -11.68 33.51
CA ALA A 207 -26.20 -12.60 34.63
C ALA A 207 -26.01 -11.87 35.97
N LEU A 208 -25.22 -10.78 35.99
CA LEU A 208 -25.03 -9.92 37.17
C LEU A 208 -26.33 -9.26 37.61
N VAL A 209 -27.11 -8.70 36.67
CA VAL A 209 -28.40 -8.07 36.97
C VAL A 209 -29.42 -9.11 37.47
N ALA A 210 -29.45 -10.30 36.87
CA ALA A 210 -30.31 -11.40 37.33
C ALA A 210 -29.95 -11.85 38.75
N ALA A 211 -28.65 -11.96 39.06
CA ALA A 211 -28.16 -12.30 40.39
C ALA A 211 -28.52 -11.22 41.43
N GLN A 212 -28.35 -9.93 41.09
CA GLN A 212 -28.79 -8.81 41.93
C GLN A 212 -30.27 -8.90 42.23
N ARG A 213 -31.11 -9.02 41.19
CA ARG A 213 -32.57 -9.06 41.31
C ARG A 213 -33.05 -10.26 42.14
N HIS A 214 -32.38 -11.41 42.02
CA HIS A 214 -32.69 -12.60 42.83
C HIS A 214 -32.33 -12.41 44.30
N LEU A 215 -31.19 -11.78 44.60
CA LEU A 215 -30.79 -11.44 45.97
C LEU A 215 -31.74 -10.43 46.59
N THR A 216 -32.02 -9.32 45.90
CA THR A 216 -32.88 -8.24 46.43
C THR A 216 -34.28 -8.76 46.75
N ARG A 217 -34.84 -9.65 45.92
CA ARG A 217 -36.15 -10.29 46.15
C ARG A 217 -36.17 -11.27 47.33
N ARG A 218 -35.03 -11.86 47.71
CA ARG A 218 -34.97 -12.87 48.81
C ARG A 218 -34.52 -12.30 50.15
N THR A 219 -33.68 -11.25 50.16
CA THR A 219 -33.07 -10.76 51.41
C THR A 219 -33.45 -9.34 51.79
N ASN A 220 -34.22 -8.60 50.97
CA ASN A 220 -34.59 -7.18 51.18
C ASN A 220 -33.39 -6.23 51.44
N ARG A 221 -32.13 -6.69 51.28
CA ARG A 221 -30.94 -5.85 51.34
C ARG A 221 -30.63 -5.31 49.95
N VAL A 222 -30.74 -3.99 49.83
CA VAL A 222 -30.85 -3.30 48.54
C VAL A 222 -29.52 -3.12 47.82
N PHE A 223 -28.39 -3.05 48.52
CA PHE A 223 -27.08 -2.80 47.90
C PHE A 223 -25.95 -3.61 48.54
N ASN A 224 -25.33 -4.51 47.75
CA ASN A 224 -24.05 -5.11 48.08
C ASN A 224 -22.97 -4.36 47.28
N VAL A 225 -22.14 -3.58 47.98
CA VAL A 225 -21.15 -2.67 47.38
C VAL A 225 -20.22 -3.39 46.40
N GLY A 226 -19.85 -4.65 46.69
CA GLY A 226 -19.02 -5.46 45.81
C GLY A 226 -19.69 -5.80 44.46
N LEU A 227 -21.00 -6.01 44.45
CA LEU A 227 -21.74 -6.28 43.22
C LEU A 227 -21.94 -5.02 42.38
N VAL A 228 -22.13 -3.86 43.02
CA VAL A 228 -22.20 -2.57 42.32
C VAL A 228 -20.85 -2.24 41.67
N ALA A 229 -19.75 -2.43 42.39
CA ALA A 229 -18.41 -2.23 41.86
C ALA A 229 -18.12 -3.16 40.66
N ALA A 230 -18.53 -4.42 40.73
CA ALA A 230 -18.40 -5.37 39.62
C ALA A 230 -19.26 -4.97 38.40
N SER A 231 -20.51 -4.54 38.62
CA SER A 231 -21.37 -4.03 37.54
C SER A 231 -20.79 -2.77 36.90
N ALA A 232 -20.28 -1.83 37.69
CA ALA A 232 -19.64 -0.62 37.20
C ALA A 232 -18.39 -0.93 36.36
N ALA A 233 -17.53 -1.84 36.83
CA ALA A 233 -16.36 -2.28 36.08
C ALA A 233 -16.74 -2.95 34.74
N CYS A 234 -17.81 -3.73 34.72
CA CYS A 234 -18.33 -4.36 33.51
C CYS A 234 -18.86 -3.33 32.49
N VAL A 235 -19.59 -2.32 32.97
CA VAL A 235 -20.06 -1.20 32.14
C VAL A 235 -18.90 -0.39 31.57
N VAL A 236 -17.89 -0.08 32.39
CA VAL A 236 -16.68 0.63 31.94
C VAL A 236 -15.94 -0.17 30.87
N SER A 237 -15.79 -1.49 31.06
CA SER A 237 -15.18 -2.38 30.07
C SER A 237 -15.94 -2.41 28.73
N LEU A 238 -17.28 -2.52 28.77
CA LEU A 238 -18.13 -2.47 27.57
C LEU A 238 -18.04 -1.12 26.85
N LEU A 239 -18.06 -0.02 27.61
CA LEU A 239 -17.87 1.33 27.06
C LEU A 239 -16.50 1.47 26.42
N TRP A 240 -15.45 0.94 27.04
CA TRP A 240 -14.11 0.95 26.48
C TRP A 240 -14.03 0.21 25.14
N VAL A 241 -14.60 -1.01 25.06
CA VAL A 241 -14.66 -1.79 23.81
C VAL A 241 -15.45 -1.06 22.73
N LEU A 242 -16.57 -0.42 23.10
CA LEU A 242 -17.39 0.35 22.17
C LEU A 242 -16.62 1.56 21.60
N VAL A 243 -15.97 2.35 22.47
CA VAL A 243 -15.17 3.51 22.06
C VAL A 243 -13.99 3.08 21.19
N ALA A 244 -13.26 2.04 21.59
CA ALA A 244 -12.16 1.49 20.80
C ALA A 244 -12.63 1.02 19.41
N SER A 245 -13.78 0.35 19.32
CA SER A 245 -14.37 -0.09 18.06
C SER A 245 -14.75 1.09 17.17
N LEU A 246 -15.32 2.16 17.73
CA LEU A 246 -15.66 3.37 16.99
C LEU A 246 -14.44 4.11 16.48
N VAL A 247 -13.34 4.14 17.25
CA VAL A 247 -12.06 4.71 16.81
C VAL A 247 -11.50 3.90 15.64
N VAL A 248 -11.52 2.57 15.71
CA VAL A 248 -11.06 1.69 14.62
C VAL A 248 -11.91 1.85 13.35
N VAL A 249 -13.24 1.88 13.46
CA VAL A 249 -14.13 2.05 12.29
C VAL A 249 -13.95 3.42 11.64
N ARG A 250 -13.82 4.49 12.43
CA ARG A 250 -13.54 5.84 11.90
C ARG A 250 -12.14 5.93 11.29
N GLY A 251 -11.15 5.28 11.89
CA GLY A 251 -9.79 5.17 11.36
C GLY A 251 -9.76 4.41 10.05
N ALA A 252 -10.42 3.26 9.96
CA ALA A 252 -10.53 2.45 8.75
C ALA A 252 -11.28 3.18 7.62
N ALA A 253 -12.33 3.94 7.94
CA ALA A 253 -13.07 4.72 6.95
C ALA A 253 -12.24 5.88 6.37
N ARG A 254 -11.43 6.55 7.20
CA ARG A 254 -10.50 7.61 6.75
C ARG A 254 -9.31 7.01 5.98
N GLY A 255 -8.62 6.04 6.57
CA GLY A 255 -7.50 5.36 5.94
C GLY A 255 -7.87 4.63 4.64
N GLY A 256 -9.12 4.18 4.48
CA GLY A 256 -9.60 3.63 3.22
C GLY A 256 -9.74 4.65 2.09
N GLN A 257 -10.09 5.90 2.41
CA GLN A 257 -10.14 7.00 1.43
C GLN A 257 -8.73 7.47 1.06
N ASP A 258 -7.85 7.58 2.06
CA ASP A 258 -6.46 7.97 1.85
C ASP A 258 -5.70 6.91 1.04
N ALA A 259 -5.88 5.62 1.36
CA ALA A 259 -5.30 4.51 0.59
C ALA A 259 -5.82 4.43 -0.86
N ALA A 260 -7.09 4.79 -1.10
CA ALA A 260 -7.63 4.84 -2.45
C ALA A 260 -7.02 6.01 -3.25
N ARG A 261 -6.82 7.16 -2.62
CA ARG A 261 -6.14 8.30 -3.25
C ARG A 261 -4.66 8.01 -3.53
N LEU A 262 -3.97 7.38 -2.58
CA LEU A 262 -2.58 6.94 -2.75
C LEU A 262 -2.43 5.96 -3.91
N ASP A 263 -3.35 5.00 -4.06
CA ASP A 263 -3.36 4.08 -5.23
C ASP A 263 -3.55 4.84 -6.55
N LEU A 264 -4.41 5.87 -6.58
CA LEU A 264 -4.60 6.71 -7.77
C LEU A 264 -3.36 7.53 -8.12
N LEU A 265 -2.74 8.18 -7.14
CA LEU A 265 -1.50 8.95 -7.34
C LEU A 265 -0.33 8.05 -7.74
N ALA A 266 -0.24 6.86 -7.16
CA ALA A 266 0.74 5.87 -7.56
C ALA A 266 0.56 5.51 -9.04
N ARG A 267 -0.66 5.14 -9.46
CA ARG A 267 -0.98 4.86 -10.87
C ARG A 267 -0.74 6.06 -11.78
N ALA A 268 -0.97 7.28 -11.30
CA ALA A 268 -0.69 8.49 -12.09
C ALA A 268 0.82 8.66 -12.33
N GLY A 269 1.65 8.44 -11.31
CA GLY A 269 3.12 8.43 -11.47
C GLY A 269 3.57 7.36 -12.47
N ILE A 270 2.95 6.18 -12.42
CA ILE A 270 3.18 5.10 -13.39
C ILE A 270 2.86 5.53 -14.83
N ALA A 271 1.66 6.06 -15.05
CA ALA A 271 1.21 6.50 -16.36
C ALA A 271 2.08 7.64 -16.91
N THR A 272 2.54 8.54 -16.02
CA THR A 272 3.46 9.64 -16.34
C THR A 272 4.79 9.11 -16.88
N LEU A 273 5.43 8.17 -16.18
CA LEU A 273 6.69 7.59 -16.62
C LEU A 273 6.54 6.76 -17.90
N ALA A 274 5.44 6.00 -18.02
CA ALA A 274 5.13 5.26 -19.24
C ALA A 274 4.92 6.19 -20.44
N ALA A 275 4.17 7.28 -20.29
CA ALA A 275 4.01 8.27 -21.34
C ALA A 275 5.37 8.88 -21.72
N ARG A 276 6.22 9.24 -20.76
CA ARG A 276 7.53 9.85 -21.04
C ARG A 276 8.48 8.92 -21.79
N GLY A 277 8.52 7.65 -21.41
CA GLY A 277 9.30 6.64 -22.13
C GLY A 277 8.83 6.50 -23.58
N ASN A 278 7.52 6.41 -23.80
CA ASN A 278 6.94 6.26 -25.14
C ASN A 278 7.13 7.51 -26.03
N GLU A 279 6.93 8.71 -25.49
CA GLU A 279 7.23 9.97 -26.20
C GLU A 279 8.67 9.98 -26.70
N THR A 280 9.60 9.59 -25.83
CA THR A 280 11.03 9.59 -26.17
C THR A 280 11.38 8.50 -27.19
N LEU A 281 10.81 7.29 -27.04
CA LEU A 281 11.00 6.19 -27.97
C LEU A 281 10.42 6.47 -29.36
N ALA A 282 9.34 7.25 -29.45
CA ALA A 282 8.78 7.70 -30.72
C ALA A 282 9.82 8.49 -31.53
N LEU A 283 10.58 9.37 -30.88
CA LEU A 283 11.68 10.10 -31.51
C LEU A 283 12.89 9.20 -31.81
N VAL A 284 13.25 8.29 -30.90
CA VAL A 284 14.35 7.33 -31.11
C VAL A 284 14.09 6.45 -32.35
N ALA A 285 12.84 6.13 -32.63
CA ALA A 285 12.44 5.33 -33.78
C ALA A 285 12.60 6.03 -35.14
N ARG A 286 12.95 7.34 -35.18
CA ARG A 286 13.29 8.11 -36.40
C ARG A 286 12.37 7.80 -37.59
N GLY A 287 11.08 8.09 -37.43
CA GLY A 287 10.06 7.90 -38.48
C GLY A 287 9.28 6.58 -38.41
N SER A 288 9.70 5.60 -37.60
CA SER A 288 8.89 4.39 -37.30
C SER A 288 8.22 4.43 -35.91
N GLY A 289 8.11 5.61 -35.31
CA GLY A 289 7.62 5.82 -33.94
C GLY A 289 6.11 5.71 -33.73
N GLY A 290 5.32 5.40 -34.77
CA GLY A 290 3.86 5.44 -34.70
C GLY A 290 3.23 4.49 -33.69
N GLU A 291 3.91 3.41 -33.31
CA GLU A 291 3.46 2.54 -32.22
C GLU A 291 3.63 3.22 -30.85
N TYR A 292 4.81 3.77 -30.59
CA TYR A 292 5.11 4.50 -29.35
C TYR A 292 4.22 5.72 -29.18
N GLU A 293 3.87 6.39 -30.28
CA GLU A 293 2.90 7.49 -30.26
C GLU A 293 1.50 7.04 -29.78
N ARG A 294 1.02 5.87 -30.22
CA ARG A 294 -0.26 5.32 -29.72
C ARG A 294 -0.16 4.98 -28.23
N LEU A 295 0.97 4.41 -27.80
CA LEU A 295 1.21 4.08 -26.39
C LEU A 295 1.30 5.34 -25.52
N TYR A 296 1.94 6.41 -26.01
CA TYR A 296 1.96 7.71 -25.37
C TYR A 296 0.54 8.24 -25.17
N ARG A 297 -0.28 8.30 -26.24
CA ARG A 297 -1.66 8.79 -26.16
C ARG A 297 -2.50 7.98 -25.17
N SER A 298 -2.34 6.66 -25.17
CA SER A 298 -3.03 5.79 -24.21
C SER A 298 -2.64 6.10 -22.76
N ALA A 299 -1.33 6.17 -22.46
CA ALA A 299 -0.84 6.45 -21.12
C ALA A 299 -1.18 7.88 -20.66
N SER A 300 -1.09 8.86 -21.56
CA SER A 300 -1.45 10.26 -21.33
C SER A 300 -2.96 10.41 -21.04
N GLY A 301 -3.81 9.70 -21.78
CA GLY A 301 -5.25 9.65 -21.50
C GLY A 301 -5.57 9.03 -20.14
N GLU A 302 -4.96 7.88 -19.81
CA GLU A 302 -5.12 7.23 -18.51
C GLU A 302 -4.67 8.16 -17.36
N LEU A 303 -3.56 8.87 -17.54
CA LEU A 303 -3.07 9.85 -16.58
C LEU A 303 -4.09 10.96 -16.32
N GLY A 304 -4.68 11.54 -17.38
CA GLY A 304 -5.74 12.53 -17.26
C GLY A 304 -6.95 12.03 -16.45
N ASP A 305 -7.39 10.80 -16.72
CA ASP A 305 -8.49 10.16 -15.99
C ASP A 305 -8.15 9.91 -14.50
N LEU A 306 -6.93 9.47 -14.21
CA LEU A 306 -6.44 9.23 -12.85
C LEU A 306 -6.35 10.53 -12.05
N LEU A 307 -5.79 11.59 -12.64
CA LEU A 307 -5.72 12.92 -12.03
C LEU A 307 -7.12 13.49 -11.76
N GLY A 308 -8.05 13.32 -12.71
CA GLY A 308 -9.45 13.70 -12.53
C GLY A 308 -10.11 12.99 -11.35
N ARG A 309 -9.91 11.68 -11.23
CA ARG A 309 -10.46 10.86 -10.13
C ARG A 309 -9.80 11.11 -8.78
N ALA A 310 -8.52 11.46 -8.75
CA ALA A 310 -7.78 11.78 -7.52
C ALA A 310 -8.23 13.10 -6.86
N GLY A 311 -9.08 13.87 -7.56
CA GLY A 311 -9.64 15.12 -7.06
C GLY A 311 -8.71 16.31 -7.26
N ALA A 312 -7.98 16.34 -8.37
CA ALA A 312 -7.11 17.43 -8.81
C ALA A 312 -7.78 18.81 -8.96
N THR A 313 -9.03 19.00 -8.52
CA THR A 313 -9.71 20.30 -8.55
C THR A 313 -9.39 21.22 -7.36
N ARG A 314 -8.65 20.74 -6.34
CA ARG A 314 -8.17 21.53 -5.18
C ARG A 314 -6.84 20.98 -4.63
N GLY A 315 -5.89 21.86 -4.27
CA GLY A 315 -4.59 21.48 -3.68
C GLY A 315 -3.53 21.04 -4.71
N PRO A 316 -2.45 20.36 -4.30
CA PRO A 316 -1.31 19.96 -5.16
C PRO A 316 -1.70 19.17 -6.42
N GLY A 317 -2.82 18.45 -6.40
CA GLY A 317 -3.32 17.76 -7.59
C GLY A 317 -3.75 18.70 -8.73
N ALA A 318 -4.13 19.95 -8.45
CA ALA A 318 -4.50 20.93 -9.46
C ALA A 318 -3.31 21.44 -10.28
N GLU A 319 -2.15 21.53 -9.63
CA GLU A 319 -0.87 21.85 -10.27
C GLU A 319 -0.46 20.70 -11.18
N ALA A 320 -0.49 19.45 -10.71
CA ALA A 320 -0.25 18.28 -11.55
C ALA A 320 -1.17 18.21 -12.79
N GLY A 321 -2.46 18.53 -12.64
CA GLY A 321 -3.38 18.60 -13.78
C GLY A 321 -3.03 19.70 -14.80
N ALA A 322 -2.49 20.83 -14.34
CA ALA A 322 -2.01 21.90 -15.21
C ALA A 322 -0.70 21.54 -15.92
N GLN A 323 0.24 20.92 -15.20
CA GLN A 323 1.50 20.44 -15.76
C GLN A 323 1.30 19.35 -16.80
N HIS A 324 0.35 18.44 -16.58
CA HIS A 324 -0.03 17.46 -17.57
C HIS A 324 -0.49 18.08 -18.89
N ARG A 325 -1.31 19.15 -18.85
CA ARG A 325 -1.74 19.86 -20.05
C ARG A 325 -0.59 20.58 -20.75
N ARG A 326 0.28 21.26 -19.98
CA ARG A 326 1.49 21.89 -20.54
C ARG A 326 2.39 20.88 -21.25
N TRP A 327 2.53 19.69 -20.67
CA TRP A 327 3.28 18.62 -21.30
C TRP A 327 2.61 18.11 -22.59
N GLN A 328 1.28 17.97 -22.63
CA GLN A 328 0.56 17.61 -23.86
C GLN A 328 0.77 18.66 -24.96
N GLU A 329 0.70 19.95 -24.64
CA GLU A 329 0.96 21.03 -25.59
C GLU A 329 2.41 21.02 -26.09
N ALA A 330 3.37 20.73 -25.22
CA ALA A 330 4.78 20.57 -25.60
C ALA A 330 4.98 19.34 -26.49
N HIS A 331 4.30 18.24 -26.19
CA HIS A 331 4.32 17.02 -27.00
C HIS A 331 3.79 17.26 -28.41
N GLU A 332 2.68 17.99 -28.56
CA GLU A 332 2.16 18.36 -29.88
C GLU A 332 3.17 19.15 -30.72
N ARG A 333 3.92 20.06 -30.08
CA ARG A 333 5.01 20.81 -30.74
C ARG A 333 6.19 19.90 -31.13
N VAL A 334 6.56 18.96 -30.26
CA VAL A 334 7.56 17.92 -30.57
C VAL A 334 7.13 17.11 -31.80
N ARG A 335 5.86 16.68 -31.86
CA ARG A 335 5.31 15.93 -32.99
C ARG A 335 5.29 16.75 -34.27
N ALA A 336 4.87 18.01 -34.21
CA ALA A 336 4.88 18.89 -35.37
C ALA A 336 6.29 19.03 -35.97
N ALA A 337 7.30 19.26 -35.14
CA ALA A 337 8.70 19.35 -35.59
C ALA A 337 9.21 18.02 -36.18
N ASP A 338 8.89 16.87 -35.56
CA ASP A 338 9.27 15.53 -36.05
C ASP A 338 8.59 15.20 -37.40
N ASP A 339 7.29 15.53 -37.53
CA ASP A 339 6.50 15.30 -38.75
C ASP A 339 6.93 16.22 -39.91
N GLU A 340 7.43 17.42 -39.61
CA GLU A 340 8.04 18.35 -40.59
C GLU A 340 9.47 17.96 -40.98
N GLY A 341 10.06 16.97 -40.30
CA GLY A 341 11.41 16.47 -40.55
C GLY A 341 12.53 17.23 -39.84
N ASP A 342 12.20 18.21 -38.98
CA ASP A 342 13.17 18.91 -38.13
C ASP A 342 13.45 18.13 -36.84
N PHE A 343 14.24 17.06 -36.98
CA PHE A 343 14.62 16.20 -35.87
C PHE A 343 15.38 16.95 -34.78
N THR A 344 16.18 17.96 -35.13
CA THR A 344 16.97 18.72 -34.15
C THR A 344 16.05 19.56 -33.27
N ALA A 345 15.09 20.27 -33.87
CA ALA A 345 14.10 21.02 -33.11
C ALA A 345 13.21 20.09 -32.26
N ALA A 346 12.79 18.93 -32.80
CA ALA A 346 12.01 17.96 -32.05
C ALA A 346 12.76 17.44 -30.80
N VAL A 347 14.05 17.15 -30.92
CA VAL A 347 14.90 16.73 -29.79
C VAL A 347 15.10 17.86 -28.79
N GLU A 348 15.31 19.10 -29.25
CA GLU A 348 15.46 20.28 -28.38
C GLU A 348 14.18 20.56 -27.59
N LEU A 349 13.00 20.46 -28.22
CA LEU A 349 11.71 20.58 -27.52
C LEU A 349 11.47 19.42 -26.55
N ALA A 350 11.93 18.21 -26.86
CA ALA A 350 11.71 17.03 -26.04
C ALA A 350 12.64 16.96 -24.81
N LEU A 351 13.89 17.42 -24.93
CA LEU A 351 14.94 17.26 -23.93
C LEU A 351 15.53 18.58 -23.39
N GLY A 352 15.33 19.68 -24.09
CA GLY A 352 15.94 20.97 -23.78
C GLY A 352 15.37 21.64 -22.53
N PRO A 353 16.10 22.61 -21.94
CA PRO A 353 15.72 23.30 -20.72
C PRO A 353 14.73 24.46 -20.93
N GLY A 354 14.18 24.63 -22.14
CA GLY A 354 13.25 25.72 -22.43
C GLY A 354 11.97 25.61 -21.60
N GLU A 355 11.39 26.75 -21.19
CA GLU A 355 10.14 26.78 -20.41
C GLU A 355 8.97 26.09 -21.13
N ASP A 356 9.00 26.08 -22.46
CA ASP A 356 8.03 25.40 -23.31
C ASP A 356 8.42 23.94 -23.62
N GLY A 357 9.50 23.42 -23.03
CA GLY A 357 10.02 22.08 -23.31
C GLY A 357 9.24 20.97 -22.60
N ALA A 358 9.08 19.83 -23.28
CA ALA A 358 8.39 18.66 -22.72
C ALA A 358 9.11 18.09 -21.49
N ALA A 359 10.44 18.16 -21.45
CA ALA A 359 11.24 17.72 -20.30
C ALA A 359 10.94 18.51 -19.02
N VAL A 360 10.73 19.82 -19.12
CA VAL A 360 10.46 20.70 -17.97
C VAL A 360 9.06 20.41 -17.42
N ALA A 361 8.05 20.43 -18.28
CA ALA A 361 6.67 20.13 -17.87
C ALA A 361 6.52 18.71 -17.27
N PHE A 362 7.22 17.72 -17.84
CA PHE A 362 7.29 16.38 -17.25
C PHE A 362 7.99 16.37 -15.88
N GLY A 363 9.10 17.11 -15.74
CA GLY A 363 9.85 17.18 -14.48
C GLY A 363 9.01 17.77 -13.34
N GLU A 364 8.30 18.87 -13.63
CA GLU A 364 7.38 19.52 -12.68
C GLU A 364 6.21 18.59 -12.31
N LEU A 365 5.57 17.96 -13.30
CA LEU A 365 4.51 16.98 -13.06
C LEU A 365 4.98 15.80 -12.18
N SER A 366 6.16 15.26 -12.46
CA SER A 366 6.73 14.16 -11.70
C SER A 366 7.02 14.58 -10.25
N SER A 367 7.52 15.80 -10.06
CA SER A 367 7.76 16.40 -8.75
C SER A 367 6.46 16.58 -7.97
N ASP A 368 5.43 17.18 -8.59
CA ASP A 368 4.12 17.41 -7.97
C ASP A 368 3.48 16.08 -7.52
N LEU A 369 3.60 15.04 -8.37
CA LEU A 369 3.12 13.70 -8.03
C LEU A 369 3.90 13.10 -6.87
N ALA A 370 5.23 13.20 -6.88
CA ALA A 370 6.09 12.70 -5.80
C ALA A 370 5.78 13.40 -4.47
N GLU A 371 5.67 14.72 -4.46
CA GLU A 371 5.31 15.50 -3.27
C GLU A 371 3.91 15.13 -2.76
N ALA A 372 2.93 14.97 -3.66
CA ALA A 372 1.60 14.50 -3.32
C ALA A 372 1.59 13.08 -2.70
N LEU A 373 2.59 12.26 -3.03
CA LEU A 373 2.77 10.92 -2.45
C LEU A 373 3.51 10.92 -1.11
N GLU A 374 4.34 11.93 -0.82
CA GLU A 374 5.02 12.12 0.47
C GLU A 374 4.15 12.82 1.52
N LEU A 375 3.22 13.69 1.10
CA LEU A 375 2.33 14.47 1.98
C LEU A 375 1.08 13.71 2.48
N THR A 376 0.85 12.46 2.05
CA THR A 376 -0.28 11.61 2.50
C THR A 376 0.22 10.45 3.33
#